data_AF-A0A1M5M346-F1
#
_entry.id   AF-A0A1M5M346-F1
#
_cell.length_a   1.000
_cell.length_b   1.000
_cell.length_c   1.000
_cell.angle_alpha   90.00
_cell.angle_beta   90.00
_cell.angle_gamma   90.00
#
_symmetry.space_group_name_H-M   'P 1'
#
loop_
_entity.id
_entity.type
_entity.pdbx_description
1 polymer ?
#
loop_
_entity_poly.entity_id
_entity_poly.type
_entity_poly.pdbx_seq_one_letter_code
_entity_poly.pdbx_strand_id
1 'polypeptide(L)'
;MNRLIVAVFLLGTLSGAAHAMPLAPLAPADSDVIAVAGGCGPGWHRGPYGGCLRNFANPAAHACPRGFHIGPGGGCRGNGR
;
A
#
# COMPACT_ATOMS: atom_id res chain seq x y z
N MET A 1 64.72 -25.92 -6.68
CA MET A 1 63.68 -25.27 -5.85
C MET A 1 63.03 -24.05 -6.51
N ASN A 2 63.75 -23.13 -7.18
CA ASN A 2 63.15 -21.92 -7.77
C ASN A 2 62.00 -22.16 -8.78
N ARG A 3 62.04 -23.23 -9.56
CA ARG A 3 60.99 -23.55 -10.55
C ARG A 3 59.63 -23.86 -9.91
N LEU A 4 59.65 -24.46 -8.72
CA LEU A 4 58.42 -24.79 -7.98
C LEU A 4 57.78 -23.54 -7.39
N ILE A 5 58.60 -22.58 -6.96
CA ILE A 5 58.12 -21.29 -6.43
C ILE A 5 57.39 -20.49 -7.52
N VAL A 6 57.95 -20.45 -8.72
CA VAL A 6 57.33 -19.77 -9.88
C VAL A 6 55.99 -20.40 -10.26
N ALA A 7 55.91 -21.74 -10.24
CA ALA A 7 54.68 -22.44 -10.56
C ALA A 7 53.56 -22.15 -9.54
N VAL A 8 53.88 -22.14 -8.24
CA VAL A 8 52.90 -21.82 -7.19
C VAL A 8 52.41 -20.37 -7.28
N PHE A 9 53.31 -19.43 -7.61
CA PHE A 9 52.94 -18.03 -7.75
C PHE A 9 52.02 -17.78 -8.95
N LEU A 10 52.25 -18.48 -10.07
CA LEU A 10 51.40 -18.39 -11.27
C LEU A 10 50.02 -19.01 -11.07
N LEU A 11 49.88 -20.08 -10.27
CA LEU A 11 48.58 -20.67 -9.98
C LEU A 11 47.77 -19.83 -8.98
N GLY A 12 48.43 -19.14 -8.04
CA GLY A 12 47.77 -18.33 -7.02
C GLY A 12 47.04 -17.09 -7.56
N THR A 13 47.46 -16.54 -8.70
CA THR A 13 46.87 -15.31 -9.27
C THR A 13 45.55 -15.53 -10.02
N LEU A 14 45.20 -16.79 -10.34
CA LEU A 14 43.97 -17.13 -11.07
C LEU A 14 42.75 -17.33 -10.15
N SER A 15 42.95 -17.40 -8.83
CA SER A 15 41.93 -17.82 -7.85
C SER A 15 40.96 -16.72 -7.39
N GLY A 16 41.03 -15.51 -7.97
CA GLY A 16 40.58 -14.28 -7.29
C GLY A 16 39.26 -13.64 -7.69
N ALA A 17 38.54 -14.10 -8.72
CA ALA A 17 37.39 -13.36 -9.27
C ALA A 17 36.04 -14.06 -9.07
N ALA A 18 35.74 -14.52 -7.85
CA ALA A 18 34.37 -14.87 -7.48
C ALA A 18 33.61 -13.60 -7.11
N HIS A 19 33.08 -12.88 -8.10
CA HIS A 19 32.18 -11.78 -7.85
C HIS A 19 30.80 -12.32 -7.46
N ALA A 20 30.52 -12.39 -6.15
CA ALA A 20 29.17 -12.60 -5.66
C ALA A 20 28.30 -11.45 -6.18
N MET A 21 27.25 -11.76 -6.94
CA MET A 21 26.33 -10.73 -7.44
C MET A 21 25.70 -10.02 -6.23
N PRO A 22 25.86 -8.69 -6.11
CA PRO A 22 25.23 -7.95 -5.03
C PRO A 22 23.72 -8.03 -5.22
N LEU A 23 23.02 -8.50 -4.19
CA LEU A 23 21.57 -8.51 -4.16
C LEU A 23 21.08 -7.05 -4.17
N ALA A 24 20.44 -6.63 -5.25
CA ALA A 24 19.89 -5.29 -5.36
C ALA A 24 18.76 -5.09 -4.32
N PRO A 25 18.70 -3.95 -3.63
CA PRO A 25 17.57 -3.63 -2.77
C PRO A 25 16.27 -3.60 -3.59
N LEU A 26 15.23 -4.27 -3.08
CA LEU A 26 13.90 -4.15 -3.67
C LEU A 26 13.41 -2.71 -3.48
N ALA A 27 13.09 -2.04 -4.57
CA ALA A 27 12.43 -0.74 -4.51
C ALA A 27 11.06 -0.90 -3.84
N PRO A 28 10.59 0.10 -3.06
CA PRO A 28 9.22 0.15 -2.62
C PRO A 28 8.30 0.11 -3.85
N ALA A 29 7.49 -0.94 -3.95
CA ALA A 29 6.43 -1.01 -4.94
C ALA A 29 5.20 -0.31 -4.37
N ASP A 30 4.62 0.61 -5.14
CA ASP A 30 3.29 1.11 -4.85
C ASP A 30 2.31 -0.06 -4.91
N SER A 31 1.51 -0.24 -3.86
CA SER A 31 0.47 -1.26 -3.85
C SER A 31 -0.71 -0.81 -4.71
N ASP A 32 -1.20 -1.65 -5.62
CA ASP A 32 -2.43 -1.43 -6.39
C ASP A 32 -3.72 -1.49 -5.54
N VAL A 33 -3.61 -1.32 -4.23
CA VAL A 33 -4.73 -1.37 -3.29
C VAL A 33 -5.46 -0.03 -3.32
N ILE A 34 -6.50 0.03 -4.13
CA ILE A 34 -7.46 1.14 -4.10
C ILE A 34 -8.39 1.04 -2.89
N ALA A 35 -8.59 2.16 -2.20
CA ALA A 35 -9.59 2.26 -1.15
C ALA A 35 -11.01 2.15 -1.76
N VAL A 36 -11.58 0.95 -1.76
CA VAL A 36 -12.99 0.75 -2.12
C VAL A 36 -13.84 1.46 -1.06
N ALA A 37 -14.74 2.35 -1.50
CA ALA A 37 -15.56 3.20 -0.65
C ALA A 37 -16.21 2.43 0.52
N GLY A 38 -15.55 2.46 1.68
CA GLY A 38 -16.05 2.06 3.00
C GLY A 38 -16.50 0.61 3.22
N GLY A 39 -16.92 -0.13 2.19
CA GLY A 39 -17.51 -1.48 2.28
C GLY A 39 -18.97 -1.53 2.76
N CYS A 40 -19.61 -0.40 3.05
CA CYS A 40 -20.90 -0.38 3.76
C CYS A 40 -22.14 -0.65 2.88
N GLY A 41 -21.99 -0.69 1.56
CA GLY A 41 -23.10 -0.91 0.62
C GLY A 41 -24.00 0.32 0.40
N PRO A 42 -24.99 0.23 -0.51
CA PRO A 42 -25.88 1.34 -0.83
C PRO A 42 -26.70 1.84 0.37
N GLY A 43 -26.71 3.15 0.60
CA GLY A 43 -27.50 3.77 1.68
C GLY A 43 -26.87 3.72 3.07
N TRP A 44 -25.59 3.37 3.15
CA TRP A 44 -24.78 3.39 4.36
C TRP A 44 -23.45 4.10 4.09
N HIS A 45 -22.80 4.64 5.11
CA HIS A 45 -21.45 5.23 5.06
C HIS A 45 -20.60 4.75 6.23
N ARG A 46 -19.27 4.85 6.11
CA ARG A 46 -18.37 4.51 7.23
C ARG A 46 -18.35 5.67 8.23
N GLY A 47 -18.70 5.40 9.48
CA GLY A 47 -18.62 6.37 10.58
C GLY A 47 -17.18 6.57 11.08
N PRO A 48 -16.96 7.60 11.93
CA PRO A 48 -15.65 7.88 12.52
C PRO A 48 -15.11 6.75 13.41
N TYR A 49 -15.98 5.89 13.94
CA TYR A 49 -15.61 4.71 14.73
C TYR A 49 -15.43 3.44 13.89
N GLY A 50 -15.35 3.54 12.56
CA GLY A 50 -15.09 2.41 11.65
C GLY A 50 -16.30 1.53 11.32
N GLY A 51 -17.44 1.71 12.00
CA GLY A 51 -18.69 1.00 11.69
C GLY A 51 -19.46 1.58 10.50
N CYS A 52 -20.42 0.81 9.97
CA CYS A 52 -21.35 1.27 8.93
C CYS A 52 -22.58 1.93 9.54
N LEU A 53 -22.84 3.18 9.15
CA LEU A 53 -23.97 4.00 9.61
C LEU A 53 -24.94 4.25 8.46
N ARG A 54 -26.25 4.26 8.75
CA ARG A 54 -27.25 4.55 7.71
C ARG A 54 -27.12 5.98 7.20
N ASN A 55 -27.23 6.13 5.88
CA ASN A 55 -27.55 7.42 5.27
C ASN A 55 -29.02 7.66 5.56
N PHE A 56 -29.32 8.55 6.49
CA PHE A 56 -30.68 8.75 6.95
C PHE A 56 -31.60 9.21 5.81
N ALA A 57 -32.84 8.74 5.81
CA ALA A 57 -33.84 9.00 4.77
C ALA A 57 -35.17 9.38 5.42
N ASN A 58 -35.26 10.62 5.87
CA ASN A 58 -36.50 11.31 6.22
C ASN A 58 -36.25 12.81 5.98
N PRO A 59 -36.69 13.36 4.83
CA PRO A 59 -36.46 14.77 4.48
C PRO A 59 -37.02 15.77 5.51
N ALA A 60 -38.03 15.36 6.29
CA ALA A 60 -38.68 16.21 7.28
C ALA A 60 -38.04 16.12 8.68
N ALA A 61 -37.19 15.12 8.94
CA ALA A 61 -36.59 14.87 10.25
C ALA A 61 -35.05 14.91 10.26
N HIS A 62 -34.41 15.20 9.10
CA HIS A 62 -32.96 15.18 8.97
C HIS A 62 -32.43 16.39 8.20
N ALA A 63 -31.20 16.79 8.54
CA ALA A 63 -30.49 17.88 7.89
C ALA A 63 -30.06 17.57 6.44
N CYS A 64 -30.14 16.31 6.00
CA CYS A 64 -29.64 15.87 4.70
C CYS A 64 -30.70 15.11 3.86
N PRO A 65 -30.71 15.30 2.52
CA PRO A 65 -31.58 14.55 1.61
C PRO A 65 -31.33 13.04 1.65
N ARG A 66 -32.27 12.26 1.07
CA ARG A 66 -32.15 10.79 1.02
C ARG A 66 -30.82 10.39 0.37
N GLY A 67 -30.08 9.50 1.03
CA GLY A 67 -28.82 8.96 0.52
C GLY A 67 -27.58 9.75 0.93
N PHE A 68 -27.73 10.85 1.68
CA PHE A 68 -26.64 11.66 2.22
C PHE A 68 -26.49 11.49 3.73
N HIS A 69 -25.33 11.84 4.26
CA HIS A 69 -25.03 11.88 5.70
C HIS A 69 -24.29 13.16 6.06
N ILE A 70 -24.31 13.55 7.34
CA ILE A 70 -23.53 14.70 7.83
C ILE A 70 -22.06 14.27 7.92
N GLY A 71 -21.21 14.90 7.12
CA GLY A 71 -19.77 14.69 7.18
C GLY A 71 -19.10 15.49 8.31
N PRO A 72 -17.78 15.32 8.51
CA PRO A 72 -17.02 16.03 9.56
C PRO A 72 -17.13 17.56 9.51
N GLY A 73 -17.40 18.14 8.34
CA GLY A 73 -17.60 19.58 8.15
C GLY A 73 -19.06 20.06 8.29
N GLY A 74 -19.96 19.23 8.84
CA GLY A 74 -21.39 19.58 9.01
C GLY A 74 -22.22 19.55 7.73
N GLY A 75 -21.59 19.51 6.55
CA GLY A 75 -22.27 19.41 5.26
C GLY A 75 -22.72 17.98 4.91
N CYS A 76 -23.72 17.90 4.04
CA CYS A 76 -24.22 16.62 3.52
C CYS A 76 -23.26 16.02 2.49
N ARG A 77 -22.87 14.76 2.67
CA ARG A 77 -21.99 14.00 1.76
C ARG A 77 -22.65 12.73 1.27
N GLY A 78 -22.49 12.44 -0.03
CA GLY A 78 -22.92 11.18 -0.64
C GLY A 78 -21.84 10.10 -0.44
N ASN A 79 -22.25 8.83 -0.49
CA ASN A 79 -21.29 7.73 -0.38
C ASN A 79 -20.73 7.43 -1.79
N GLY A 80 -19.55 7.99 -2.12
CA GLY A 80 -18.82 7.70 -3.36
C GLY A 80 -19.18 8.57 -4.59
N ARG A 81 -19.63 9.81 -4.39
CA ARG A 81 -19.80 10.83 -5.45
C ARG A 81 -19.26 12.16 -4.99
#